data_AF-A0A0F9TTU7-F1
#
_entry.id   AF-A0A0F9TTU7-F1
#
_cell.length_a   1.000
_cell.length_b   1.000
_cell.length_c   1.000
_cell.angle_alpha   90.00
_cell.angle_beta   90.00
_cell.angle_gamma   90.00
#
_symmetry.space_group_name_H-M   'P 1'
#
loop_
_entity.id
_entity.type
_entity.pdbx_description
1 polymer ?
#
loop_
_entity_poly.entity_id
_entity_poly.type
_entity_poly.pdbx_seq_one_letter_code
_entity_poly.pdbx_strand_id
1 'polypeptide(L)' 'MTTPSKLADRLVEKVFGSSGRGSTPQEVIDQTPAKPPRSVIAQLAEGRKKQREHLELLRKSKVF' A
#
# COMPACT_ATOMS: atom_id res chain seq x y z
N MET A 1 -6.59 -8.41 28.34
CA MET A 1 -5.39 -8.38 27.46
C MET A 1 -5.79 -8.96 26.11
N THR A 2 -5.67 -8.21 25.02
CA THR A 2 -6.04 -8.66 23.66
C THR A 2 -4.92 -9.49 23.05
N THR A 3 -5.23 -10.61 22.41
CA THR A 3 -4.25 -11.44 21.71
C THR A 3 -3.70 -10.72 20.46
N PRO A 4 -2.37 -10.69 20.25
CA PRO A 4 -1.79 -10.12 19.04
C PRO A 4 -2.21 -10.93 17.80
N SER A 5 -2.45 -10.23 16.69
CA SER A 5 -2.93 -10.83 15.44
C SER A 5 -1.78 -11.47 14.67
N LYS A 6 -1.88 -12.78 14.41
CA LYS A 6 -0.93 -13.52 13.54
C LYS A 6 -0.76 -12.89 12.15
N LEU A 7 -1.76 -12.16 11.68
CA LEU A 7 -1.67 -11.41 10.42
C LEU A 7 -0.73 -10.21 10.55
N ALA A 8 -0.80 -9.50 11.67
CA ALA A 8 0.06 -8.36 11.95
C ALA A 8 1.53 -8.80 12.04
N ASP A 9 1.79 -9.92 12.73
CA ASP A 9 3.14 -10.46 12.86
C ASP A 9 3.72 -10.87 11.49
N ARG A 10 2.92 -11.52 10.63
CA ARG A 10 3.34 -11.86 9.26
C ARG A 10 3.58 -10.64 8.36
N LEU A 11 2.84 -9.55 8.58
CA LEU A 11 3.07 -8.29 7.86
C LEU A 11 4.37 -7.64 8.32
N VAL A 12 4.63 -7.64 9.63
CA VAL A 12 5.88 -7.14 10.20
C VAL A 12 7.06 -7.96 9.71
N GLU A 13 7.00 -9.29 9.73
CA GLU A 13 8.05 -10.14 9.15
C GLU A 13 8.22 -9.93 7.65
N LYS A 14 7.15 -9.70 6.89
CA LYS A 14 7.27 -9.45 5.45
C LYS A 14 7.94 -8.10 5.14
N VAL A 15 7.70 -7.08 5.97
CA VAL A 15 8.26 -5.73 5.78
C VAL A 15 9.66 -5.62 6.37
N PHE A 16 9.92 -6.28 7.51
CA PHE A 16 11.12 -6.10 8.32
C PHE A 16 11.93 -7.38 8.60
N GLY A 17 11.37 -8.56 8.31
CA GLY A 17 11.95 -9.87 8.62
C GLY A 17 12.95 -10.41 7.60
N SER A 18 13.37 -9.60 6.62
CA SER A 18 14.49 -9.97 5.74
C SER A 18 15.80 -9.81 6.50
N SER A 19 16.22 -10.90 7.14
CA SER A 19 17.52 -11.12 7.77
C SER A 19 18.67 -10.89 6.77
N GLY A 20 19.08 -9.63 6.62
CA GLY A 20 20.14 -9.21 5.71
C GLY A 20 20.10 -7.71 5.49
N ARG A 21 20.53 -6.94 6.50
CA ARG A 21 20.57 -5.47 6.46
C ARG A 21 19.20 -4.84 6.15
N GLY A 22 18.19 -5.22 6.93
CA GLY A 22 16.90 -4.54 6.89
C GLY A 22 17.07 -3.10 7.37
N SER A 23 16.76 -2.14 6.51
CA SER A 23 16.76 -0.72 6.88
C SER A 23 15.90 -0.54 8.13
N THR A 24 16.44 0.07 9.19
CA THR A 24 15.63 0.42 10.36
C THR A 24 14.44 1.28 9.91
N PRO A 25 13.31 1.30 10.63
CA PRO A 25 12.19 2.16 10.27
C PRO A 25 12.61 3.63 10.04
N GLN A 26 13.62 4.09 10.78
CA GLN A 26 14.23 5.40 10.60
C GLN A 26 15.01 5.50 9.28
N GLU A 27 15.86 4.52 8.96
CA GLU A 27 16.59 4.48 7.68
C GLU A 27 15.65 4.41 6.47
N VAL A 28 14.50 3.75 6.59
CA VAL A 28 13.48 3.74 5.54
C VAL A 28 12.88 5.13 5.36
N ILE A 29 12.57 5.84 6.46
CA ILE A 29 12.07 7.21 6.41
C ILE A 29 13.11 8.14 5.78
N ASP A 30 14.37 8.01 6.18
CA ASP A 30 15.49 8.82 5.68
C ASP A 30 15.77 8.56 4.20
N GLN A 31 15.56 7.32 3.72
CA GLN A 31 15.69 6.95 2.31
C GLN A 31 14.43 7.24 1.47
N THR A 32 13.28 7.46 2.11
CA THR A 32 12.03 7.72 1.38
C THR A 32 12.02 9.17 0.91
N PRO A 33 11.93 9.42 -0.40
CA PRO A 33 11.87 10.78 -0.90
C PRO A 33 10.60 11.48 -0.40
N ALA A 34 10.73 12.73 0.05
CA ALA A 34 9.62 13.53 0.59
C ALA A 34 8.43 13.68 -0.37
N LYS A 35 8.65 13.49 -1.68
CA LYS A 35 7.59 13.43 -2.69
C LYS A 35 7.76 12.18 -3.56
N PRO A 36 6.68 11.43 -3.84
CA PRO A 36 6.74 10.32 -4.76
C PRO A 36 7.09 10.81 -6.18
N PRO A 37 7.78 9.98 -6.99
CA PRO A 37 8.12 10.34 -8.37
C PRO A 37 6.87 10.69 -9.19
N ARG A 38 7.01 11.61 -10.15
CA ARG A 38 5.92 12.02 -11.06
C ARG A 38 5.25 10.84 -11.78
N SER A 39 6.03 9.82 -12.11
CA SER A 39 5.53 8.56 -12.72
C SER A 39 4.58 7.81 -11.79
N VAL A 40 4.91 7.72 -10.50
CA VAL A 40 4.06 7.09 -9.47
C VAL A 40 2.77 7.88 -9.28
N ILE A 41 2.86 9.22 -9.27
CA ILE A 41 1.68 10.10 -9.20
C ILE A 41 0.76 9.86 -10.41
N ALA A 42 1.32 9.75 -11.62
CA ALA A 42 0.56 9.48 -12.83
C ALA A 42 -0.13 8.10 -12.79
N GLN A 43 0.60 7.06 -12.35
CA GLN A 43 0.05 5.71 -12.19
C GLN A 43 -1.09 5.67 -11.16
N LEU A 44 -0.95 6.38 -10.04
CA LEU A 44 -2.00 6.49 -9.03
C LEU A 44 -3.23 7.23 -9.55
N ALA A 45 -3.04 8.28 -10.35
CA ALA A 45 -4.14 9.00 -10.98
C ALA A 45 -4.90 8.09 -11.98
N GLU A 46 -4.17 7.33 -12.80
CA GLU A 46 -4.76 6.36 -13.73
C GLU A 46 -5.52 5.24 -13.00
N GLY A 47 -4.95 4.70 -11.92
CA GLY A 47 -5.60 3.70 -11.08
C GLY A 47 -6.91 4.21 -10.47
N ARG A 48 -6.92 5.44 -9.94
CA ARG A 48 -8.14 6.07 -9.41
C ARG A 48 -9.20 6.27 -10.49
N LYS A 49 -8.79 6.59 -11.73
CA LYS A 49 -9.72 6.73 -12.86
C LYS A 49 -10.39 5.38 -13.18
N LYS A 50 -9.60 4.31 -13.32
CA LYS A 50 -10.12 2.95 -13.57
C LYS A 50 -11.06 2.47 -12.47
N GLN A 51 -10.72 2.76 -11.21
CA GLN A 51 -11.58 2.39 -10.08
C GLN A 51 -12.92 3.13 -10.11
N ARG A 52 -12.93 4.42 -10.46
CA ARG A 52 -14.17 5.20 -10.62
C ARG A 52 -15.04 4.66 -11.75
N GLU A 53 -14.45 4.38 -12.91
CA GLU A 53 -15.15 3.77 -14.05
C GLU A 53 -15.76 2.42 -13.66
N HIS A 54 -15.00 1.58 -12.96
CA HIS A 54 -15.48 0.29 -12.46
C HIS A 54 -16.66 0.45 -11.47
N LEU A 55 -16.57 1.38 -10.52
CA LEU A 55 -17.66 1.66 -9.58
C LEU A 55 -18.91 2.21 -10.30
N GLU A 56 -18.72 3.02 -11.33
CA GLU A 56 -19.83 3.55 -12.13
C GLU A 56 -20.54 2.43 -12.93
N LEU A 57 -19.78 1.50 -13.48
CA LEU A 57 -20.32 0.30 -14.14
C LEU A 57 -21.12 -0.56 -13.17
N LEU A 58 -20.61 -0.81 -11.95
CA LEU A 58 -21.33 -1.54 -10.91
C LEU A 58 -22.63 -0.85 -10.49
N ARG A 59 -22.63 0.49 -10.42
CA ARG A 59 -23.85 1.26 -10.13
C ARG A 59 -24.87 1.15 -11.25
N LYS A 60 -24.43 1.15 -12.51
CA LYS A 60 -25.30 1.00 -13.69
C LYS A 60 -25.86 -0.41 -13.84
N SER A 61 -25.10 -1.43 -13.44
CA SER A 61 -25.53 -2.82 -13.55
C SER A 61 -26.56 -3.26 -12.50
N LYS A 62 -26.95 -2.40 -11.55
CA LYS A 62 -27.89 -2.73 -10.45
C LYS A 62 -27.51 -4.01 -9.70
N VAL A 63 -26.21 -4.32 -9.61
CA VAL A 63 -25.68 -5.47 -8.84
C VAL A 63 -25.61 -5.15 -7.32
N PHE A 64 -26.20 -4.04 -6.90
CA PHE A 64 -26.40 -3.64 -5.50
C PHE A 64 -27.81 -3.07 -5.32
#